data_AF-A0A0F0H4A6-F1
#
_entry.id   AF-A0A0F0H4A6-F1
#
_cell.length_a   1.000
_cell.length_b   1.000
_cell.length_c   1.000
_cell.angle_alpha   90.00
_cell.angle_beta   90.00
_cell.angle_gamma   90.00
#
_symmetry.space_group_name_H-M   'P 1'
#
loop_
_entity.id
_entity.type
_entity.pdbx_description
1 polymer ?
#
loop_
_entity_poly.entity_id
_entity_poly.type
_entity_poly.pdbx_seq_one_letter_code
_entity_poly.pdbx_strand_id
1 'polypeptide(L)'
;MSPGVTDALPTITDLAELVGFLGDDVYVRWSKGPDADAASASRDSLTGVELPGLSASPLRIEPWWGERSRELWVARRLFDYRHLRDLRGPDVRAWVLRGALVGRGPDNEPLVRCLEPLAWVADTALQECIDLVEAQQSDEWGPLDRSS
;
A
#
# COMPACT_ATOMS: atom_id res chain seq x y z
N MET A 1 26.41 13.61 -3.97
CA MET A 1 25.01 13.68 -3.53
C MET A 1 24.78 12.51 -2.61
N SER A 2 24.33 12.74 -1.38
CA SER A 2 23.91 11.64 -0.50
C SER A 2 22.74 10.91 -1.16
N PRO A 3 22.63 9.58 -1.04
CA PRO A 3 21.45 8.86 -1.52
C PRO A 3 20.19 9.46 -0.90
N GLY A 4 19.12 9.60 -1.69
CA GLY A 4 17.81 10.02 -1.18
C GLY A 4 17.28 9.02 -0.15
N VAL A 5 16.27 9.40 0.64
CA VAL A 5 15.63 8.46 1.59
C VAL A 5 15.16 7.22 0.84
N THR A 6 14.68 7.41 -0.38
CA THR A 6 14.20 6.35 -1.27
C THR A 6 15.23 5.25 -1.54
N ASP A 7 16.49 5.62 -1.77
CA ASP A 7 17.55 4.67 -2.14
C ASP A 7 18.11 3.91 -0.93
N ALA A 8 17.91 4.45 0.28
CA ALA A 8 18.43 3.89 1.52
C ALA A 8 17.44 2.96 2.24
N LEU A 9 16.19 2.88 1.78
CA LEU A 9 15.19 2.04 2.42
C LEU A 9 15.51 0.55 2.28
N PRO A 10 15.35 -0.24 3.36
CA PRO A 10 15.38 -1.69 3.23
C PRO A 10 14.25 -2.16 2.31
N THR A 11 14.43 -3.36 1.75
CA THR A 11 13.41 -4.00 0.91
C THR A 11 12.92 -5.26 1.61
N ILE A 12 11.62 -5.34 1.82
CA ILE A 12 10.92 -6.53 2.32
C ILE A 12 10.82 -7.53 1.17
N THR A 13 11.31 -8.74 1.37
CA THR A 13 11.48 -9.73 0.30
C THR A 13 10.48 -10.88 0.31
N ASP A 14 9.81 -11.09 1.45
CA ASP A 14 8.74 -12.09 1.60
C ASP A 14 7.54 -11.54 2.41
N LEU A 15 6.43 -12.27 2.37
CA LEU A 15 5.19 -11.90 3.06
C LEU A 15 5.34 -11.96 4.58
N ALA A 16 6.15 -12.87 5.12
CA ALA A 16 6.33 -13.01 6.57
C ALA A 16 7.03 -11.78 7.17
N GLU A 17 8.05 -11.25 6.50
CA GLU A 17 8.68 -9.98 6.82
C GLU A 17 7.67 -8.84 6.78
N LEU A 18 6.80 -8.79 5.76
CA LEU A 18 5.77 -7.74 5.64
C LEU A 18 4.74 -7.80 6.78
N VAL A 19 4.37 -9.00 7.23
CA VAL A 19 3.50 -9.20 8.40
C VAL A 19 4.13 -8.63 9.68
N GLY A 20 5.46 -8.57 9.76
CA GLY A 20 6.19 -7.92 10.85
C GLY A 20 5.91 -6.42 11.00
N PHE A 21 5.38 -5.76 9.95
CA PHE A 21 5.05 -4.34 9.95
C PHE A 21 3.60 -4.03 10.33
N LEU A 22 2.79 -5.03 10.70
CA LEU A 22 1.44 -4.78 11.18
C LEU A 22 1.43 -3.81 12.37
N GLY A 23 0.63 -2.75 12.26
CA GLY A 23 0.53 -1.72 13.29
C GLY A 23 -0.62 -0.75 13.03
N ASP A 24 -1.01 -0.02 14.07
CA ASP A 24 -2.13 0.91 14.04
C ASP A 24 -1.88 2.15 13.17
N ASP A 25 -0.61 2.51 13.00
CA ASP A 25 -0.11 3.69 12.31
C ASP A 25 0.70 3.33 11.06
N VAL A 26 0.61 2.07 10.59
CA VAL A 26 1.37 1.57 9.44
C VAL A 26 0.47 1.39 8.24
N TYR A 27 0.97 1.81 7.08
CA TYR A 27 0.26 1.82 5.81
C TYR A 27 1.15 1.32 4.67
N VAL A 28 0.51 0.83 3.61
CA VAL A 28 1.13 0.53 2.33
C VAL A 28 0.68 1.54 1.29
N ARG A 29 1.62 2.06 0.52
CA ARG A 29 1.37 3.01 -0.55
C ARG A 29 1.99 2.55 -1.87
N TRP A 30 1.26 2.80 -2.96
CA TRP A 30 1.74 2.61 -4.33
C TRP A 30 2.08 3.96 -4.96
N SER A 31 3.35 4.17 -5.25
CA SER A 31 3.86 5.43 -5.83
C SER A 31 5.28 5.24 -6.37
N LYS A 32 5.90 6.33 -6.84
CA LYS A 32 7.33 6.35 -7.21
C LYS A 32 8.29 6.40 -6.01
N GLY A 33 7.76 6.46 -4.79
CA GLY A 33 8.52 6.38 -3.55
C GLY A 33 8.52 7.64 -2.71
N PRO A 34 9.15 7.58 -1.52
CA PRO A 34 9.07 8.62 -0.51
C PRO A 34 9.53 10.00 -0.97
N ASP A 35 10.64 10.09 -1.72
CA ASP A 35 11.17 11.40 -2.14
C ASP A 35 10.24 12.07 -3.17
N ALA A 36 9.64 11.27 -4.06
CA ALA A 36 8.65 11.77 -5.03
C ALA A 36 7.36 12.23 -4.33
N ASP A 37 6.92 11.50 -3.31
CA ASP A 37 5.75 11.85 -2.50
C ASP A 37 6.00 13.03 -1.56
N ALA A 38 7.23 13.24 -1.08
CA ALA A 38 7.60 14.42 -0.31
C ALA A 38 7.59 15.70 -1.16
N ALA A 39 7.86 15.57 -2.47
CA ALA A 39 7.86 16.66 -3.43
C ALA A 39 6.50 16.88 -4.11
N SER A 40 5.45 16.12 -3.77
CA SER A 40 4.16 16.18 -4.44
C SER A 40 2.98 15.92 -3.49
N ALA A 41 1.76 16.10 -3.99
CA ALA A 41 0.54 15.75 -3.28
C ALA A 41 -0.22 14.67 -4.04
N SER A 42 -0.89 13.77 -3.31
CA SER A 42 -1.92 12.93 -3.91
C SER A 42 -3.05 13.81 -4.44
N ARG A 43 -3.65 13.40 -5.55
CA ARG A 43 -4.78 14.08 -6.18
C ARG A 43 -5.95 13.13 -6.33
N ASP A 44 -7.15 13.67 -6.19
CA ASP A 44 -8.36 12.99 -6.63
C ASP A 44 -8.27 12.77 -8.16
N SER A 45 -8.47 11.53 -8.60
CA SER A 45 -8.39 11.17 -10.02
C SER A 45 -9.55 11.75 -10.83
N LEU A 46 -10.71 12.01 -10.20
CA LEU A 46 -11.87 12.56 -10.89
C LEU A 46 -11.75 14.08 -11.10
N THR A 47 -11.36 14.83 -10.06
CA THR A 47 -11.36 16.31 -10.10
C THR A 47 -9.98 16.93 -10.21
N GLY A 48 -8.90 16.19 -9.93
CA GLY A 48 -7.53 16.70 -9.87
C GLY A 48 -7.20 17.50 -8.61
N VAL A 49 -8.15 17.67 -7.69
CA VAL A 49 -7.97 18.40 -6.42
C VAL A 49 -6.89 17.73 -5.58
N GLU A 50 -6.04 18.53 -4.94
CA GLU A 50 -5.04 18.04 -4.00
C GLU A 50 -5.69 17.50 -2.74
N LEU A 51 -5.30 16.29 -2.37
CA LEU A 51 -5.74 15.62 -1.15
C LEU A 51 -4.85 16.09 0.02
N PRO A 52 -5.41 16.23 1.24
CA PRO A 52 -4.66 16.68 2.42
C PRO A 52 -3.57 15.71 2.90
N GLY A 53 -3.46 14.53 2.30
CA GLY A 53 -2.46 13.52 2.63
C GLY A 53 -2.31 12.47 1.52
N LEU A 54 -1.38 11.54 1.74
CA LEU A 54 -1.10 10.44 0.84
C LEU A 54 -2.19 9.38 0.97
N SER A 55 -2.87 9.06 -0.14
CA SER A 55 -3.75 7.90 -0.23
C SER A 55 -2.94 6.61 0.00
N ALA A 56 -3.32 5.81 0.99
CA ALA A 56 -2.60 4.61 1.42
C ALA A 56 -3.53 3.57 2.07
N SER A 57 -3.17 2.30 1.98
CA SER A 57 -3.92 1.18 2.56
C SER A 57 -3.42 0.88 3.98
N PRO A 58 -4.29 0.81 5.00
CA PRO A 58 -3.87 0.55 6.36
C PRO A 58 -3.44 -0.91 6.53
N LEU A 59 -2.38 -1.15 7.31
CA LEU A 59 -1.96 -2.48 7.75
C LEU A 59 -2.59 -2.89 9.09
N ARG A 60 -3.18 -1.97 9.86
CA ARG A 60 -3.98 -2.30 11.04
C ARG A 60 -5.00 -3.39 10.72
N ILE A 61 -5.04 -4.46 11.52
CA ILE A 61 -6.08 -5.48 11.42
C ILE A 61 -7.37 -4.95 12.03
N GLU A 62 -8.47 -5.07 11.30
CA GLU A 62 -9.77 -4.64 11.79
C GLU A 62 -10.40 -5.67 12.74
N PRO A 63 -11.18 -5.25 13.76
CA PRO A 63 -11.78 -6.18 14.73
C PRO A 63 -12.65 -7.28 14.13
N TRP A 64 -13.34 -7.00 13.02
CA TRP A 64 -14.18 -7.99 12.34
C TRP A 64 -13.38 -9.11 11.65
N TRP A 65 -12.08 -8.92 11.44
CA TRP A 65 -11.20 -9.97 10.92
C TRP A 65 -11.05 -11.12 11.92
N GLY A 66 -11.08 -10.81 13.23
CA GLY A 66 -10.95 -11.80 14.30
C GLY A 66 -9.63 -12.58 14.23
N GLU A 67 -9.73 -13.89 14.43
CA GLU A 67 -8.58 -14.82 14.46
C GLU A 67 -8.15 -15.32 13.05
N ARG A 68 -8.56 -14.65 11.97
CA ARG A 68 -8.19 -15.04 10.60
C ARG A 68 -6.71 -14.74 10.32
N SER A 69 -6.16 -15.39 9.29
CA SER A 69 -4.74 -15.25 8.91
C SER A 69 -4.32 -13.80 8.74
N ARG A 70 -3.18 -13.46 9.36
CA ARG A 70 -2.55 -12.14 9.30
C ARG A 70 -1.87 -11.93 7.94
N GLU A 71 -1.29 -13.01 7.42
CA GLU A 71 -0.70 -13.09 6.09
C GLU A 71 -1.77 -12.76 5.03
N LEU A 72 -2.95 -13.37 5.11
CA LEU A 72 -4.04 -13.11 4.18
C LEU A 72 -4.55 -11.66 4.29
N TRP A 73 -4.60 -11.09 5.50
CA TRP A 73 -4.95 -9.68 5.68
C TRP A 73 -3.99 -8.76 4.94
N VAL A 74 -2.68 -8.95 5.15
CA VAL A 74 -1.62 -8.17 4.51
C VAL A 74 -1.64 -8.36 3.00
N ALA A 75 -1.71 -9.62 2.55
CA ALA A 75 -1.73 -9.98 1.14
C ALA A 75 -2.86 -9.27 0.40
N ARG A 76 -4.06 -9.23 0.98
CA ARG A 76 -5.20 -8.51 0.41
C ARG A 76 -4.92 -7.02 0.20
N ARG A 77 -4.23 -6.34 1.12
CA ARG A 77 -3.92 -4.90 1.00
C ARG A 77 -2.97 -4.58 -0.14
N LEU A 78 -2.08 -5.51 -0.49
CA LEU A 78 -1.19 -5.39 -1.64
C LEU A 78 -1.93 -5.76 -2.93
N PHE A 79 -2.65 -6.89 -2.90
CA PHE A 79 -3.35 -7.43 -4.06
C PHE A 79 -4.39 -6.47 -4.63
N ASP A 80 -5.24 -5.88 -3.79
CA ASP A 80 -6.36 -5.03 -4.18
C ASP A 80 -5.90 -3.79 -4.98
N TYR A 81 -4.67 -3.33 -4.75
CA TYR A 81 -4.12 -2.12 -5.33
C TYR A 81 -2.96 -2.36 -6.30
N ARG A 82 -2.63 -3.62 -6.63
CA ARG A 82 -1.49 -3.94 -7.52
C ARG A 82 -1.61 -3.33 -8.91
N HIS A 83 -2.85 -3.15 -9.40
CA HIS A 83 -3.17 -2.52 -10.68
C HIS A 83 -2.67 -1.06 -10.78
N LEU A 84 -2.37 -0.41 -9.64
CA LEU A 84 -1.81 0.94 -9.63
C LEU A 84 -0.42 1.01 -10.28
N ARG A 85 0.34 -0.08 -10.29
CA ARG A 85 1.61 -0.16 -11.02
C ARG A 85 1.39 0.11 -12.51
N ASP A 86 0.40 -0.56 -13.11
CA ASP A 86 0.10 -0.44 -14.53
C ASP A 86 -0.56 0.91 -14.85
N LEU A 87 -1.47 1.37 -13.98
CA LEU A 87 -2.20 2.61 -14.18
C LEU A 87 -1.31 3.86 -14.07
N ARG A 88 -0.32 3.86 -13.17
CA ARG A 88 0.47 5.07 -12.82
C ARG A 88 1.90 5.07 -13.39
N GLY A 89 2.30 3.99 -14.07
CA GLY A 89 3.51 3.93 -14.89
C GLY A 89 4.72 3.23 -14.24
N PRO A 90 5.83 3.11 -15.00
CA PRO A 90 6.87 2.09 -14.82
C PRO A 90 7.73 2.13 -13.55
N ASP A 91 7.55 3.12 -12.66
CA ASP A 91 8.31 3.23 -11.41
C ASP A 91 7.44 3.07 -10.16
N VAL A 92 6.15 2.78 -10.36
CA VAL A 92 5.20 2.69 -9.26
C VAL A 92 5.32 1.33 -8.58
N ARG A 93 5.69 1.38 -7.30
CA ARG A 93 5.91 0.21 -6.46
C ARG A 93 5.28 0.42 -5.08
N ALA A 94 4.98 -0.70 -4.42
CA ALA A 94 4.51 -0.68 -3.05
C ALA A 94 5.65 -0.38 -2.08
N TRP A 95 5.40 0.49 -1.12
CA TRP A 95 6.27 0.75 0.03
C TRP A 95 5.45 0.93 1.30
N VAL A 96 6.08 0.66 2.43
CA VAL A 96 5.51 0.72 3.77
C VAL A 96 5.92 2.02 4.43
N LEU A 97 4.97 2.69 5.09
CA LEU A 97 5.19 3.90 5.86
C LEU A 97 4.51 3.84 7.22
N ARG A 98 5.08 4.54 8.19
CA ARG A 98 4.40 4.99 9.39
C ARG A 98 3.83 6.38 9.14
N GLY A 99 2.60 6.63 9.57
CA GLY A 99 1.93 7.90 9.33
C GLY A 99 0.78 8.22 10.25
N ALA A 100 0.28 9.45 10.12
CA ALA A 100 -0.90 9.92 10.83
C ALA A 100 -2.07 10.13 9.87
N LEU A 101 -3.25 9.61 10.23
CA LEU A 101 -4.48 9.87 9.49
C LEU A 101 -4.83 11.37 9.56
N VAL A 102 -5.00 12.00 8.40
CA VAL A 102 -5.35 13.43 8.28
C VAL A 102 -6.67 13.65 7.53
N GLY A 103 -7.26 12.60 6.97
CA GLY A 103 -8.54 12.67 6.29
C GLY A 103 -8.90 11.35 5.61
N ARG A 104 -9.95 11.39 4.78
CA ARG A 104 -10.35 10.28 3.92
C ARG A 104 -10.55 10.77 2.49
N GLY A 105 -10.13 9.94 1.55
CA GLY A 105 -10.29 10.18 0.13
C GLY A 105 -11.71 9.85 -0.37
N PRO A 106 -11.97 10.07 -1.66
CA PRO A 106 -13.27 9.86 -2.27
C PRO A 106 -13.73 8.39 -2.26
N ASP A 107 -12.79 7.43 -2.23
CA ASP A 107 -13.07 6.00 -2.09
C ASP A 107 -13.10 5.55 -0.61
N ASN A 108 -13.19 6.51 0.33
CA ASN A 108 -13.13 6.33 1.78
C ASN A 108 -11.77 5.81 2.31
N GLU A 109 -10.74 5.83 1.46
CA GLU A 109 -9.42 5.37 1.81
C GLU A 109 -8.69 6.36 2.74
N PRO A 110 -7.82 5.90 3.66
CA PRO A 110 -7.02 6.78 4.50
C PRO A 110 -6.17 7.77 3.69
N LEU A 111 -6.24 9.04 4.07
CA LEU A 111 -5.25 10.04 3.67
C LEU A 111 -4.29 10.26 4.83
N VAL A 112 -3.02 10.01 4.57
CA VAL A 112 -2.01 9.86 5.62
C VAL A 112 -0.91 10.88 5.41
N ARG A 113 -0.54 11.59 6.48
CA ARG A 113 0.73 12.31 6.54
C ARG A 113 1.83 11.29 6.83
N CYS A 114 2.76 11.11 5.90
CA CYS A 114 3.94 10.27 6.13
C CYS A 114 4.80 10.87 7.25
N LEU A 115 5.06 10.08 8.29
CA LEU A 115 5.97 10.44 9.37
C LEU A 115 7.33 9.78 9.18
N GLU A 116 7.34 8.54 8.70
CA GLU A 116 8.56 7.76 8.51
C GLU A 116 8.37 6.75 7.37
N PRO A 117 9.16 6.82 6.30
CA PRO A 117 9.27 5.75 5.32
C PRO A 117 10.00 4.55 5.91
N LEU A 118 9.44 3.35 5.78
CA LEU A 118 9.94 2.16 6.47
C LEU A 118 10.67 1.20 5.54
N ALA A 119 10.05 0.82 4.42
CA ALA A 119 10.63 -0.17 3.51
C ALA A 119 9.97 -0.17 2.14
N TRP A 120 10.70 -0.62 1.13
CA TRP A 120 10.13 -1.07 -0.14
C TRP A 120 9.55 -2.49 -0.01
N VAL A 121 8.60 -2.83 -0.89
CA VAL A 121 8.12 -4.21 -1.05
C VAL A 121 8.69 -4.77 -2.37
N ALA A 122 9.37 -5.92 -2.29
CA ALA A 122 9.88 -6.62 -3.45
C ALA A 122 8.75 -7.28 -4.25
N ASP A 123 9.01 -7.54 -5.53
CA ASP A 123 8.08 -8.26 -6.40
C ASP A 123 7.90 -9.72 -5.95
N THR A 124 8.89 -10.31 -5.26
CA THR A 124 8.78 -11.65 -4.65
C THR A 124 7.74 -11.68 -3.54
N ALA A 125 7.78 -10.73 -2.60
CA ALA A 125 6.77 -10.59 -1.55
C ALA A 125 5.37 -10.30 -2.15
N LEU A 126 5.31 -9.48 -3.19
CA LEU A 126 4.06 -9.21 -3.90
C LEU A 126 3.50 -10.48 -4.56
N GLN A 127 4.35 -11.33 -5.14
CA GLN A 127 3.92 -12.60 -5.73
C GLN A 127 3.35 -13.55 -4.68
N GLU A 128 3.97 -13.65 -3.50
CA GLU A 128 3.41 -14.44 -2.40
C GLU A 128 2.04 -13.92 -1.95
N CYS A 129 1.85 -12.60 -1.94
CA CYS A 129 0.55 -12.00 -1.67
C CYS A 129 -0.50 -12.40 -2.72
N ILE A 130 -0.12 -12.42 -3.99
CA ILE A 130 -0.99 -12.79 -5.10
C ILE A 130 -1.41 -14.24 -4.98
N ASP A 131 -0.45 -15.14 -4.83
CA ASP A 131 -0.70 -16.58 -4.73
C ASP A 131 -1.62 -16.91 -3.55
N LEU A 132 -1.39 -16.29 -2.39
CA LEU A 132 -2.20 -16.53 -1.18
C LEU A 132 -3.65 -16.06 -1.33
N VAL A 133 -3.85 -14.94 -2.01
CA VAL A 133 -5.17 -14.37 -2.24
C VAL A 133 -5.95 -15.17 -3.29
N GLU A 134 -5.30 -15.54 -4.40
CA GLU A 134 -5.91 -16.37 -5.44
C GLU A 134 -6.28 -17.77 -4.94
N ALA A 135 -5.52 -18.31 -3.99
CA ALA A 135 -5.83 -19.57 -3.32
C ALA A 135 -7.11 -19.55 -2.47
N GLN A 136 -7.71 -18.39 -2.18
CA GLN A 136 -8.99 -18.32 -1.45
C GLN A 136 -10.19 -18.80 -2.29
N GLN A 137 -10.09 -18.80 -3.62
CA GLN A 137 -11.10 -19.33 -4.55
C GLN A 137 -12.54 -18.86 -4.26
N SER A 138 -12.71 -17.58 -3.90
CA SER A 138 -14.03 -17.02 -3.61
C SER A 138 -14.75 -16.59 -4.89
N ASP A 139 -15.82 -17.29 -5.25
CA ASP A 139 -16.63 -17.04 -6.47
C ASP A 139 -17.22 -15.62 -6.55
N GLU A 140 -17.44 -14.98 -5.41
CA GLU A 140 -18.01 -13.63 -5.32
C GLU A 140 -16.96 -12.51 -5.22
N TRP A 141 -15.66 -12.85 -5.28
CA TRP A 141 -14.58 -11.91 -4.96
C TRP A 141 -13.55 -11.77 -6.09
N GLY A 142 -13.17 -10.52 -6.36
CA GLY A 142 -12.17 -10.16 -7.37
C GLY A 142 -11.49 -8.82 -7.05
N PRO A 143 -10.43 -8.45 -7.81
CA PRO A 143 -9.70 -7.21 -7.60
C PRO A 143 -10.61 -5.98 -7.83
N LEU A 144 -10.32 -4.89 -7.11
CA LEU A 144 -11.01 -3.59 -7.22
C LEU A 144 -10.81 -2.87 -8.57
N ASP A 145 -10.23 -3.53 -9.57
CA ASP A 145 -9.99 -2.95 -10.88
C ASP A 145 -11.32 -2.55 -11.54
N ARG A 146 -11.43 -1.27 -11.91
CA ARG A 146 -12.60 -0.67 -12.54
C ARG A 146 -12.40 -0.45 -14.04
N SER A 147 -11.31 -0.95 -14.63
CA SER A 147 -10.96 -0.77 -16.05
C SER A 147 -11.69 -1.70 -17.02
N SER A 148 -12.82 -2.27 -16.59
CA SER A 148 -13.72 -3.08 -17.43
C SER A 148 -14.42 -2.27 -18.52
#